data_AF-A0A432ZUZ6-F1
#
_entry.id   AF-A0A432ZUZ6-F1
#
_cell.length_a   1.000
_cell.length_b   1.000
_cell.length_c   1.000
_cell.angle_alpha   90.00
_cell.angle_beta   90.00
_cell.angle_gamma   90.00
#
_symmetry.space_group_name_H-M   'P 1'
#
loop_
_entity.id
_entity.type
_entity.pdbx_description
1 polymer ?
#
loop_
_entity_poly.entity_id
_entity_poly.type
_entity_poly.pdbx_seq_one_letter_code
_entity_poly.pdbx_strand_id
1 'polypeptide(L)'
;MPQNKKNILHILKDNNNKDININNFTSYNKTINNIPQTKRKKQLPTLTIEDWLIDNFNTEAKRKKWSKTTLMNEILKERYGRENIQNEDD
;
A
#
# COMPACT_ATOMS: atom_id res chain seq x y z
N MET A 1 17.32 1.25 30.00
CA MET A 1 18.45 0.44 29.48
C MET A 1 17.97 -0.39 28.31
N PRO A 2 18.70 -0.43 27.18
CA PRO A 2 18.29 -1.13 25.97
C PRO A 2 18.48 -2.66 26.12
N GLN A 3 17.49 -3.45 25.70
CA GLN A 3 17.60 -4.90 25.70
C GLN A 3 18.30 -5.40 24.42
N ASN A 4 19.25 -6.29 24.68
CA ASN A 4 20.28 -6.83 23.80
C ASN A 4 19.69 -7.71 22.67
N LYS A 5 20.06 -7.44 21.41
CA LYS A 5 19.77 -8.33 20.26
C LYS A 5 20.68 -9.56 20.39
N LYS A 6 20.16 -10.67 20.90
CA LYS A 6 20.89 -11.94 20.94
C LYS A 6 20.98 -12.51 19.52
N ASN A 7 22.20 -12.49 18.99
CA ASN A 7 22.63 -13.14 17.77
C ASN A 7 22.24 -14.63 17.80
N ILE A 8 21.30 -15.03 16.94
CA ILE A 8 21.06 -16.44 16.62
C ILE A 8 22.13 -16.84 15.59
N LEU A 9 23.35 -17.02 16.05
CA LEU A 9 24.45 -17.59 15.26
C LEU A 9 25.03 -18.77 16.04
N HIS A 10 24.22 -19.80 16.29
CA HIS A 10 24.72 -21.10 16.70
C HIS A 10 23.63 -22.19 16.59
N ILE A 11 23.17 -22.45 15.38
CA ILE A 11 22.59 -23.75 15.03
C ILE A 11 23.22 -24.10 13.69
N LEU A 12 23.58 -25.37 13.52
CA LEU A 12 24.24 -25.99 12.36
C LEU A 12 25.77 -26.11 12.44
N LYS A 13 26.23 -26.80 13.48
CA LYS A 13 27.18 -27.89 13.27
C LYS A 13 26.45 -29.18 13.61
N ASP A 14 26.15 -29.97 12.59
CA ASP A 14 26.37 -31.42 12.59
C ASP A 14 26.14 -31.99 11.18
N ASN A 15 27.13 -32.75 10.73
CA ASN A 15 27.35 -33.24 9.37
C ASN A 15 26.38 -34.37 9.01
N ASN A 16 25.92 -34.41 7.75
CA ASN A 16 25.82 -35.66 7.00
C ASN A 16 25.71 -35.38 5.49
N ASN A 17 26.66 -35.93 4.74
CA ASN A 17 26.68 -36.00 3.27
C ASN A 17 25.35 -36.54 2.73
N LYS A 18 24.61 -35.69 2.03
CA LYS A 18 23.77 -36.08 0.90
C LYS A 18 23.98 -35.01 -0.15
N ASP A 19 24.39 -35.42 -1.34
CA ASP A 19 24.46 -34.57 -2.53
C ASP A 19 23.09 -33.92 -2.72
N ILE A 20 22.93 -32.69 -2.24
CA ILE A 20 21.73 -31.90 -2.47
C ILE A 20 21.77 -31.53 -3.93
N ASN A 21 20.97 -32.22 -4.74
CA ASN A 21 20.75 -31.90 -6.14
C ASN A 21 20.24 -30.44 -6.25
N ILE A 22 21.15 -29.52 -6.55
CA ILE A 22 20.92 -28.06 -6.62
C ILE A 22 20.04 -27.70 -7.84
N ASN A 23 19.65 -28.67 -8.67
CA ASN A 23 18.94 -28.41 -9.92
C ASN A 23 17.44 -28.06 -9.74
N ASN A 24 16.91 -28.15 -8.52
CA ASN A 24 15.50 -27.83 -8.22
C ASN A 24 15.29 -26.42 -7.62
N PHE A 25 16.32 -25.58 -7.51
CA PHE A 25 16.18 -24.20 -6.99
C PHE A 25 15.92 -23.13 -8.06
N THR A 26 15.63 -23.53 -9.31
CA THR A 26 15.42 -22.60 -10.42
C THR A 26 13.99 -22.06 -10.53
N SER A 27 13.04 -22.52 -9.71
CA SER A 27 11.62 -22.11 -9.84
C SER A 27 11.26 -20.79 -9.18
N TYR A 28 12.14 -20.18 -8.38
CA TYR A 28 11.81 -18.96 -7.61
C TYR A 28 12.20 -17.64 -8.29
N ASN A 29 12.79 -17.67 -9.48
CA ASN A 29 13.22 -16.45 -10.18
C ASN A 29 12.30 -16.00 -11.34
N LYS A 30 11.19 -16.71 -11.63
CA LYS A 30 10.42 -16.49 -12.87
C LYS A 30 9.14 -15.64 -12.74
N THR A 31 8.84 -15.01 -11.61
CA THR A 31 7.55 -14.27 -11.46
C THR A 31 7.63 -12.89 -10.79
N ILE A 32 8.82 -12.29 -10.65
CA ILE A 32 8.93 -10.93 -10.07
C ILE A 32 8.54 -9.84 -11.09
N ASN A 33 8.54 -10.14 -12.39
CA ASN A 33 8.30 -9.16 -13.45
C ASN A 33 6.82 -8.80 -13.66
N ASN A 34 5.89 -9.50 -13.00
CA ASN A 34 4.44 -9.31 -13.16
C ASN A 34 3.74 -8.84 -11.88
N ILE A 35 4.46 -8.17 -10.96
CA ILE A 35 3.79 -7.46 -9.88
C ILE A 35 3.18 -6.20 -10.51
N PRO A 36 1.84 -6.09 -10.63
CA PRO A 36 1.24 -4.88 -11.17
C PRO A 36 1.72 -3.71 -10.31
N GLN A 37 2.35 -2.73 -10.95
CA GLN A 37 2.81 -1.51 -10.26
C GLN A 37 1.60 -0.92 -9.55
N THR A 38 1.54 -1.15 -8.23
CA THR A 38 0.43 -0.68 -7.43
C THR A 38 0.45 0.83 -7.54
N LYS A 39 -0.59 1.44 -8.12
CA LYS A 39 -0.68 2.90 -8.31
C LYS A 39 -0.26 3.56 -7.00
N ARG A 40 0.83 4.32 -7.03
CA ARG A 40 1.43 4.93 -5.83
C ARG A 40 0.37 5.83 -5.18
N LYS A 41 -0.09 5.46 -3.98
CA LYS A 41 -0.99 6.30 -3.19
C LYS A 41 -0.15 7.19 -2.29
N LYS A 42 -0.47 8.48 -2.23
CA LYS A 42 0.11 9.42 -1.28
C LYS A 42 -0.84 9.58 -0.10
N GLN A 43 -0.29 9.71 1.10
CA GLN A 43 -1.06 9.95 2.32
C GLN A 43 -1.10 11.45 2.61
N LEU A 44 -2.29 11.96 2.94
CA LEU A 44 -2.43 13.31 3.49
C LEU A 44 -1.95 13.33 4.96
N PRO A 45 -1.33 14.43 5.41
CA PRO A 45 -1.02 14.60 6.82
C PRO A 45 -2.29 14.61 7.67
N THR A 46 -2.14 14.48 8.99
CA THR A 46 -3.25 14.66 9.92
C THR A 46 -3.78 16.09 9.82
N LEU A 47 -5.10 16.22 9.71
CA LEU A 47 -5.80 17.51 9.61
C LEU A 47 -6.69 17.73 10.82
N THR A 48 -6.75 18.96 11.31
CA THR A 48 -7.77 19.41 12.27
C THR A 48 -8.88 20.09 11.47
N ILE A 49 -10.11 19.64 11.65
CA ILE A 49 -11.29 20.10 10.92
C ILE A 49 -12.34 20.50 11.96
N GLU A 50 -13.14 21.53 11.68
CA GLU A 50 -14.22 21.97 12.57
C GLU A 50 -15.26 20.85 12.77
N ASP A 51 -15.76 20.71 14.00
CA ASP A 51 -16.61 19.59 14.40
C ASP A 51 -17.86 19.45 13.51
N TRP A 52 -18.53 20.56 13.21
CA TRP A 52 -19.75 20.57 12.38
C TRP A 52 -19.49 20.08 10.94
N LEU A 53 -18.29 20.33 10.40
CA LEU A 53 -17.90 19.82 9.08
C LEU A 53 -17.70 18.31 9.11
N ILE A 54 -17.08 17.80 10.17
CA ILE A 54 -16.89 16.35 10.36
C ILE A 54 -18.22 15.62 10.51
N ASP A 55 -19.17 16.19 11.25
CA ASP A 55 -20.49 15.59 11.43
C ASP A 55 -21.28 15.53 10.12
N ASN A 56 -21.26 16.61 9.36
CA ASN A 56 -21.88 16.65 8.03
C ASN A 56 -21.21 15.65 7.07
N PHE A 57 -19.89 15.62 7.04
CA PHE A 57 -19.12 14.69 6.21
C PHE A 57 -19.41 13.22 6.57
N ASN A 58 -19.48 12.90 7.86
CA ASN A 58 -19.82 11.55 8.33
C ASN A 58 -21.26 11.17 7.96
N THR A 59 -22.20 12.11 8.07
CA THR A 59 -23.60 11.91 7.69
C THR A 59 -23.74 11.65 6.20
N GLU A 60 -23.03 12.42 5.37
CA GLU A 60 -23.01 12.22 3.93
C GLU A 60 -22.41 10.87 3.54
N ALA A 61 -21.28 10.50 4.16
CA ALA A 61 -20.64 9.20 3.92
C ALA A 61 -21.58 8.04 4.24
N LYS A 62 -22.29 8.10 5.38
CA LYS A 62 -23.31 7.11 5.76
C LYS A 62 -24.46 7.07 4.75
N ARG A 63 -25.01 8.23 4.38
CA ARG A 63 -26.11 8.34 3.41
C ARG A 63 -25.75 7.73 2.06
N LYS A 64 -24.53 7.97 1.58
CA LYS A 64 -24.00 7.41 0.32
C LYS A 64 -23.50 5.96 0.44
N LYS A 65 -23.46 5.40 1.65
CA LYS A 65 -22.82 4.11 1.97
C LYS A 65 -21.36 4.05 1.49
N TRP A 66 -20.66 5.17 1.58
CA TRP A 66 -19.26 5.30 1.18
C TRP A 66 -18.34 5.27 2.39
N SER A 67 -17.12 4.77 2.18
CA SER A 67 -16.05 5.01 3.16
C SER A 67 -15.71 6.50 3.17
N LYS A 68 -15.23 7.00 4.32
CA LYS A 68 -14.73 8.38 4.45
C LYS A 68 -13.67 8.68 3.39
N THR A 69 -12.75 7.75 3.15
CA THR A 69 -11.72 7.86 2.13
C THR A 69 -12.30 7.95 0.72
N THR A 70 -13.34 7.17 0.42
CA THR A 70 -14.03 7.22 -0.88
C THR A 70 -14.68 8.60 -1.07
N LEU A 71 -15.42 9.09 -0.08
CA LEU A 71 -16.07 10.40 -0.17
C LEU A 71 -15.04 11.52 -0.35
N MET A 72 -13.95 11.51 0.43
CA MET A 72 -12.86 12.49 0.27
C MET A 72 -12.25 12.41 -1.14
N ASN A 73 -11.99 11.22 -1.67
CA ASN A 73 -11.45 11.06 -3.02
C ASN A 73 -12.40 11.62 -4.09
N GLU A 74 -13.71 11.37 -3.98
CA GLU A 74 -14.69 11.90 -4.94
C GLU A 74 -14.77 13.43 -4.87
N ILE A 75 -14.76 14.02 -3.67
CA ILE A 75 -14.69 15.48 -3.50
C ILE A 75 -13.43 16.07 -4.15
N LEU A 76 -12.26 15.45 -3.92
CA LEU A 76 -10.99 15.90 -4.49
C LEU A 76 -10.96 15.74 -6.02
N LYS A 77 -11.49 14.64 -6.56
CA LYS A 77 -11.63 14.45 -8.01
C LYS A 77 -12.58 15.47 -8.62
N GLU A 78 -13.69 15.77 -7.95
CA GLU A 78 -14.62 16.77 -8.44
C GLU A 78 -13.97 18.16 -8.50
N ARG A 79 -13.15 18.49 -7.49
CA ARG A 79 -12.49 19.79 -7.38
C ARG A 79 -11.30 19.95 -8.31
N TYR A 80 -10.43 18.94 -8.41
CA TYR A 80 -9.15 19.03 -9.12
C TYR A 80 -9.08 18.17 -10.38
N GLY A 81 -10.02 17.24 -10.57
CA GLY A 81 -10.03 16.30 -11.70
C GLY A 81 -10.64 16.86 -12.99
N ARG A 82 -11.17 18.09 -12.97
CA ARG A 82 -11.77 18.75 -14.15
C ARG A 82 -10.75 19.40 -15.08
N GLU A 83 -9.49 19.52 -14.68
CA GLU A 83 -8.47 20.30 -15.42
C GLU A 83 -7.81 19.56 -16.60
N ASN A 84 -8.16 18.30 -16.90
CA ASN A 84 -7.50 17.50 -17.94
C ASN A 84 -8.42 17.05 -19.11
N ILE A 85 -9.41 17.86 -19.49
CA ILE A 85 -10.11 17.68 -20.77
C ILE A 85 -9.77 18.87 -21.68
N GLN A 86 -8.49 19.06 -21.98
CA GLN A 86 -8.12 19.66 -23.25
C GLN A 86 -8.00 18.50 -24.24
N ASN A 87 -9.05 18.38 -25.07
CA ASN A 87 -8.97 17.58 -26.29
C ASN A 87 -7.86 18.20 -27.15
N GLU A 88 -6.70 17.56 -27.19
CA GLU A 88 -5.77 17.73 -28.31
C GLU A 88 -6.38 16.99 -29.52
N ASP A 89 -7.35 17.65 -30.16
CA ASP A 89 -7.62 17.44 -31.60
C ASP A 89 -6.72 18.45 -32.33
N ASP A 90 -5.57 17.97 -32.81
CA ASP A 90 -4.82 18.52 -33.95
C ASP A 90 -4.33 17.36 -34.83
#